data_AF-A0A8B5WV92-F1
#
_entry.id   AF-A0A8B5WV92-F1
#
_cell.length_a   1.000
_cell.length_b   1.000
_cell.length_c   1.000
_cell.angle_alpha   90.00
_cell.angle_beta   90.00
_cell.angle_gamma   90.00
#
_symmetry.space_group_name_H-M   'P 1'
#
loop_
_entity.id
_entity.type
_entity.pdbx_description
1 polymer ?
#
loop_
_entity_poly.entity_id
_entity_poly.type
_entity_poly.pdbx_seq_one_letter_code
_entity_poly.pdbx_strand_id
1 'polypeptide(L)'
;MTEPVRDAPMSGGIPYAVGQASAVRIPIPGTNGLCIELRPRGHVPSGGSTSTLFFQDPTGKRHLRLDYGYNVKTKTINYHWNQKGTHGNFGIADHTPAGRGASGIYKAAKYFRYAGRVLVVAGVAVDIVSIVQANKPLRRASQVVAGWAGAWAGCKVLGAGGAAIGTAASPVGTAVGGIGGCIIGGLGGYYGASALAGEVYDWADDTFFTPLPQVAQP
;
A
#
# COMPACT_ATOMS: atom_id res chain seq x y z
N MET A 1 3.31 -16.63 -41.94
CA MET A 1 3.13 -15.27 -41.43
C MET A 1 3.25 -15.36 -39.92
N THR A 2 4.38 -14.93 -39.36
CA THR A 2 4.63 -14.91 -37.91
C THR A 2 3.92 -13.71 -37.32
N GLU A 3 2.82 -13.93 -36.59
CA GLU A 3 2.27 -12.87 -35.75
C GLU A 3 3.31 -12.49 -34.70
N PRO A 4 3.59 -11.19 -34.48
CA PRO A 4 4.41 -10.78 -33.37
C PRO A 4 3.63 -11.09 -32.09
N VAL A 5 4.12 -12.05 -31.29
CA VAL A 5 3.65 -12.29 -29.92
C VAL A 5 3.75 -10.97 -29.16
N ARG A 6 2.63 -10.26 -29.06
CA ARG A 6 2.48 -9.00 -28.34
C ARG A 6 1.78 -9.18 -27.01
N ASP A 7 1.80 -10.37 -26.42
CA ASP A 7 0.93 -10.63 -25.28
C ASP A 7 1.73 -10.79 -23.99
N ALA A 8 2.33 -9.69 -23.52
CA ALA A 8 2.40 -9.52 -22.08
C ALA A 8 0.94 -9.40 -21.61
N PRO A 9 0.38 -10.38 -20.87
CA PRO A 9 -1.02 -10.29 -20.47
C PRO A 9 -1.23 -8.99 -19.71
N MET A 10 -2.35 -8.30 -19.98
CA MET A 10 -2.74 -7.14 -19.19
C MET A 10 -2.59 -7.48 -17.71
N SER A 11 -1.85 -6.66 -16.97
CA SER A 11 -1.56 -6.91 -15.56
C SER A 11 -2.06 -5.75 -14.73
N GLY A 12 -2.89 -6.07 -13.75
CA GLY A 12 -3.32 -5.15 -12.71
C GLY A 12 -2.23 -4.84 -11.68
N GLY A 13 -1.04 -5.44 -11.84
CA GLY A 13 0.06 -5.33 -10.88
C GLY A 13 0.45 -3.88 -10.53
N ILE A 14 0.60 -2.99 -11.52
CA ILE A 14 0.93 -1.58 -11.26
C ILE A 14 -0.17 -0.86 -10.46
N PRO A 15 -1.42 -0.77 -10.96
CA PRO A 15 -2.47 -0.07 -10.23
C PRO A 15 -2.74 -0.72 -8.85
N TYR A 16 -2.67 -2.05 -8.73
CA TYR A 16 -2.76 -2.73 -7.44
C TYR A 16 -1.63 -2.33 -6.49
N ALA A 17 -0.37 -2.47 -6.92
CA ALA A 17 0.81 -2.23 -6.09
C ALA A 17 0.97 -0.77 -5.65
N VAL A 18 0.60 0.18 -6.52
CA VAL A 18 0.55 1.60 -6.17
C VAL A 18 -0.62 1.85 -5.22
N GLY A 19 -1.80 1.35 -5.56
CA GLY A 19 -3.03 1.61 -4.82
C GLY A 19 -3.03 1.06 -3.39
N GLN A 20 -2.43 -0.10 -3.17
CA GLN A 20 -2.42 -0.77 -1.87
C GLN A 20 -1.75 0.07 -0.77
N ALA A 21 -0.82 0.98 -1.11
CA ALA A 21 -0.18 1.87 -0.14
C ALA A 21 -1.18 2.80 0.58
N SER A 22 -2.38 2.97 0.02
CA SER A 22 -3.48 3.71 0.65
C SER A 22 -4.27 2.90 1.69
N ALA A 23 -4.05 1.59 1.77
CA ALA A 23 -4.83 0.64 2.57
C ALA A 23 -3.96 -0.22 3.51
N VAL A 24 -2.73 -0.54 3.11
CA VAL A 24 -1.80 -1.33 3.91
C VAL A 24 -1.31 -0.51 5.11
N ARG A 25 -1.23 -1.16 6.26
CA ARG A 25 -0.58 -0.62 7.45
C ARG A 25 0.92 -0.79 7.29
N ILE A 26 1.61 0.28 6.93
CA ILE A 26 3.05 0.27 6.71
C ILE A 26 3.74 0.44 8.06
N PRO A 27 4.51 -0.54 8.56
CA PRO A 27 5.13 -0.45 9.88
C PRO A 27 6.12 0.72 9.97
N ILE A 28 6.21 1.35 11.15
CA ILE A 28 7.29 2.31 11.47
C ILE A 28 8.21 1.63 12.48
N PRO A 29 9.40 1.15 12.09
CA PRO A 29 10.32 0.48 13.00
C PRO A 29 10.68 1.34 14.23
N GLY A 30 10.92 0.70 15.37
CA GLY A 30 11.31 1.40 16.62
C GLY A 30 10.19 2.15 17.34
N THR A 31 8.92 2.00 16.92
CA THR A 31 7.80 2.78 17.50
C THR A 31 6.83 1.99 18.38
N ASN A 32 7.15 0.73 18.70
CA ASN A 32 6.27 -0.17 19.45
C ASN A 32 4.87 -0.31 18.80
N GLY A 33 4.85 -0.53 17.48
CA GLY A 33 3.63 -0.89 16.74
C GLY A 33 2.89 0.24 16.04
N LEU A 34 3.47 1.44 15.88
CA LEU A 34 2.86 2.47 15.04
C LEU A 34 3.04 2.09 13.56
N CYS A 35 2.01 2.41 12.77
CA CYS A 35 2.01 2.23 11.32
C CYS A 35 1.56 3.51 10.63
N ILE A 36 2.07 3.74 9.42
CA ILE A 36 1.58 4.77 8.50
C ILE A 36 0.25 4.32 7.93
N GLU A 37 -0.77 5.16 8.07
CA GLU A 37 -2.11 4.96 7.54
C GLU A 37 -2.71 6.30 7.07
N LEU A 38 -3.67 6.24 6.14
CA LEU A 38 -4.41 7.40 5.63
C LEU A 38 -5.84 7.47 6.15
N ARG A 39 -6.17 6.62 7.12
CA ARG A 39 -7.46 6.60 7.80
C ARG A 39 -7.26 6.61 9.31
N PRO A 40 -8.17 7.24 10.07
CA PRO A 40 -8.17 7.10 11.52
C PRO A 40 -8.54 5.67 11.93
N ARG A 41 -7.97 5.24 13.05
CA ARG A 41 -8.41 4.06 13.82
C ARG A 41 -9.14 4.53 15.09
N GLY A 42 -10.07 3.72 15.58
CA GLY A 42 -10.86 4.05 16.77
C GLY A 42 -12.02 5.00 16.47
N HIS A 43 -12.35 5.86 17.43
CA HIS A 43 -13.50 6.76 17.33
C HIS A 43 -13.26 7.83 16.25
N VAL A 44 -14.19 7.94 15.30
CA VAL A 44 -14.25 9.02 14.32
C VAL A 44 -15.45 9.90 14.68
N PRO A 45 -15.27 11.21 14.90
CA PRO A 45 -16.38 12.12 15.15
C PRO A 45 -17.40 12.09 14.00
N SER A 46 -18.67 12.37 14.28
CA SER A 46 -19.75 12.42 13.28
C SER A 46 -19.49 13.43 12.16
N GLY A 47 -18.78 14.53 12.45
CA GLY A 47 -18.29 15.50 11.47
C GLY A 47 -17.07 15.04 10.65
N GLY A 48 -16.61 13.80 10.84
CA GLY A 48 -15.40 13.26 10.25
C GLY A 48 -14.13 13.66 11.00
N SER A 49 -12.99 13.32 10.41
CA SER A 49 -11.66 13.71 10.89
C SER A 49 -11.06 14.69 9.89
N THR A 50 -10.57 15.83 10.38
CA THR A 50 -9.79 16.79 9.57
C THR A 50 -8.38 16.29 9.30
N SER A 51 -8.00 15.12 9.82
CA SER A 51 -6.68 14.51 9.71
C SER A 51 -6.58 13.63 8.46
N THR A 52 -5.42 13.65 7.79
CA THR A 52 -5.24 12.95 6.51
C THR A 52 -4.12 11.92 6.51
N LEU A 53 -3.15 12.06 7.42
CA LEU A 53 -2.01 11.16 7.59
C LEU A 53 -1.88 10.79 9.07
N PHE A 54 -1.69 9.50 9.36
CA PHE A 54 -1.66 8.96 10.70
C PHE A 54 -0.46 8.04 10.88
N PHE A 55 0.27 8.21 11.98
CA PHE A 55 1.18 7.22 12.55
C PHE A 55 0.52 6.69 13.79
N GLN A 56 -0.12 5.54 13.71
CA GLN A 56 -1.01 5.08 14.78
C GLN A 56 -0.89 3.60 15.05
N ASP A 57 -1.17 3.23 16.29
CA ASP A 57 -1.27 1.85 16.71
C ASP A 57 -2.58 1.21 16.20
N PRO A 58 -2.75 -0.12 16.30
CA PRO A 58 -3.95 -0.80 15.80
C PRO A 58 -5.26 -0.27 16.41
N THR A 59 -5.20 0.27 17.64
CA THR A 59 -6.37 0.78 18.36
C THR A 59 -6.68 2.25 18.05
N GLY A 60 -5.71 2.98 17.50
CA GLY A 60 -5.79 4.44 17.31
C GLY A 60 -5.59 5.26 18.60
N LYS A 61 -5.36 4.62 19.75
CA LYS A 61 -5.16 5.30 21.03
C LYS A 61 -3.82 6.03 21.11
N ARG A 62 -2.78 5.48 20.47
CA ARG A 62 -1.48 6.14 20.28
C ARG A 62 -1.39 6.61 18.85
N HIS A 63 -1.21 7.90 18.65
CA HIS A 63 -1.09 8.46 17.31
C HIS A 63 -0.23 9.71 17.24
N LEU A 64 0.35 9.93 16.08
CA LEU A 64 0.73 11.24 15.55
C LEU A 64 -0.08 11.43 14.28
N ARG A 65 -0.78 12.56 14.13
CA ARG A 65 -1.63 12.82 12.97
C ARG A 65 -1.43 14.22 12.43
N LEU A 66 -1.52 14.34 11.11
CA LEU A 66 -1.43 15.62 10.41
C LEU A 66 -2.82 16.20 10.22
N ASP A 67 -3.08 17.31 10.92
CA ASP A 67 -4.37 17.99 10.98
C ASP A 67 -4.31 19.33 10.24
N TYR A 68 -5.45 19.77 9.73
CA TYR A 68 -5.67 21.14 9.31
C TYR A 68 -6.85 21.72 10.08
N GLY A 69 -6.62 22.83 10.78
CA GLY A 69 -7.66 23.46 11.59
C GLY A 69 -7.10 24.47 12.57
N TYR A 70 -7.96 24.91 13.49
CA TYR A 70 -7.57 25.83 14.55
C TYR A 70 -6.56 25.19 15.49
N ASN A 71 -5.43 25.87 15.68
CA ASN A 71 -4.35 25.45 16.56
C ASN A 71 -4.41 26.23 17.87
N VAL A 72 -4.64 25.53 18.97
CA VAL A 72 -4.83 26.13 20.29
C VAL A 72 -3.56 26.79 20.85
N LYS A 73 -2.37 26.41 20.36
CA LYS A 73 -1.09 26.99 20.77
C LYS A 73 -0.79 28.27 20.02
N THR A 74 -1.00 28.29 18.71
CA THR A 74 -0.72 29.48 17.88
C THR A 74 -1.91 30.43 17.76
N LYS A 75 -3.11 30.03 18.23
CA LYS A 75 -4.37 30.78 18.10
C LYS A 75 -4.73 31.12 16.65
N THR A 76 -4.32 30.28 15.70
CA THR A 76 -4.52 30.48 14.26
C THR A 76 -4.91 29.18 13.56
N ILE A 77 -5.49 29.28 12.36
CA ILE A 77 -5.76 28.11 11.52
C ILE A 77 -4.48 27.75 10.76
N ASN A 78 -3.97 26.53 10.96
CA ASN A 78 -2.77 26.04 10.28
C ASN A 78 -2.74 24.52 10.14
N TYR A 79 -1.75 24.03 9.40
CA TYR A 79 -1.37 22.63 9.42
C TYR A 79 -0.52 22.35 10.65
N HIS A 80 -0.91 21.37 11.45
CA HIS A 80 -0.20 21.02 12.68
C HIS A 80 -0.27 19.53 12.97
N TRP A 81 0.74 19.08 13.72
CA TRP A 81 0.79 17.74 14.27
C TRP A 81 0.00 17.68 15.57
N ASN A 82 -0.91 16.73 15.65
CA ASN A 82 -1.58 16.35 16.89
C ASN A 82 -1.05 14.99 17.34
N GLN A 83 -0.70 14.87 18.62
CA GLN A 83 -0.06 13.67 19.15
C GLN A 83 -0.68 13.21 20.46
N LYS A 84 -0.77 11.88 20.61
CA LYS A 84 -1.09 11.22 21.87
C LYS A 84 -0.19 10.01 22.06
N GLY A 85 0.70 10.07 23.05
CA GLY A 85 1.56 8.94 23.43
C GLY A 85 2.64 8.59 22.39
N THR A 86 3.03 9.56 21.54
CA THR A 86 4.05 9.39 20.48
C THR A 86 5.18 10.41 20.56
N HIS A 87 5.15 11.34 21.52
CA HIS A 87 6.23 12.29 21.76
C HIS A 87 7.61 11.63 21.90
N GLY A 88 7.71 10.53 22.67
CA GLY A 88 8.98 9.80 22.82
C GLY A 88 9.50 9.14 21.55
N ASN A 89 8.67 9.01 20.51
CA ASN A 89 9.08 8.43 19.22
C ASN A 89 9.52 9.48 18.21
N PHE A 90 8.90 10.67 18.23
CA PHE A 90 9.09 11.68 17.19
C PHE A 90 9.60 13.03 17.69
N GLY A 91 9.67 13.25 19.01
CA GLY A 91 10.02 14.55 19.61
C GLY A 91 9.01 15.67 19.33
N ILE A 92 7.85 15.36 18.73
CA ILE A 92 6.85 16.34 18.37
C ILE A 92 5.89 16.56 19.54
N ALA A 93 5.80 17.78 20.02
CA ALA A 93 4.79 18.15 21.02
C ALA A 93 3.39 18.24 20.37
N ASP A 94 2.34 18.11 21.18
CA ASP A 94 0.97 18.22 20.67
C ASP A 94 0.67 19.62 20.10
N HIS A 95 -0.14 19.72 19.05
CA HIS A 95 -0.43 20.95 18.31
C HIS A 95 0.79 21.72 17.76
N THR A 96 1.90 21.03 17.50
CA THR A 96 3.10 21.66 16.88
C THR A 96 2.84 22.01 15.42
N PRO A 97 3.10 23.25 14.95
CA PRO A 97 2.99 23.59 13.53
C PRO A 97 3.82 22.68 12.64
N ALA A 98 3.25 22.22 11.52
CA ALA A 98 3.87 21.19 10.67
C ALA A 98 4.83 21.75 9.59
N GLY A 99 4.95 23.08 9.48
CA GLY A 99 5.91 23.75 8.58
C GLY A 99 5.47 23.85 7.11
N ARG A 100 6.36 24.36 6.25
CA ARG A 100 6.07 24.79 4.86
C ARG A 100 5.62 23.65 3.93
N GLY A 101 6.04 22.41 4.16
CA GLY A 101 5.67 21.24 3.34
C GLY A 101 4.35 20.58 3.72
N ALA A 102 3.77 20.93 4.87
CA ALA A 102 2.62 20.22 5.43
C ALA A 102 1.36 20.31 4.56
N SER A 103 1.13 21.43 3.89
CA SER A 103 -0.04 21.60 3.00
C SER A 103 -0.02 20.61 1.84
N GLY A 104 1.14 20.43 1.19
CA GLY A 104 1.31 19.51 0.08
C GLY A 104 1.06 18.08 0.50
N ILE A 105 1.66 17.65 1.61
CA ILE A 105 1.50 16.31 2.16
C ILE A 105 0.07 16.06 2.61
N TYR A 106 -0.54 17.04 3.28
CA TYR A 106 -1.92 16.93 3.70
C TYR A 106 -2.86 16.68 2.52
N LYS A 107 -2.72 17.46 1.45
CA LYS A 107 -3.54 17.33 0.22
C LYS A 107 -3.24 16.01 -0.48
N ALA A 108 -1.96 15.65 -0.63
CA ALA A 108 -1.55 14.39 -1.23
C ALA A 108 -2.13 13.19 -0.48
N ALA A 109 -1.99 13.14 0.85
CA ALA A 109 -2.55 12.09 1.70
C ALA A 109 -4.09 12.03 1.58
N LYS A 110 -4.77 13.19 1.57
CA LYS A 110 -6.22 13.28 1.40
C LYS A 110 -6.69 12.63 0.10
N TYR A 111 -6.08 13.01 -1.03
CA TYR A 111 -6.48 12.49 -2.33
C TYR A 111 -6.04 11.04 -2.53
N PHE A 112 -4.81 10.70 -2.14
CA PHE A 112 -4.26 9.37 -2.30
C PHE A 112 -5.03 8.31 -1.51
N ARG A 113 -5.62 8.66 -0.36
CA ARG A 113 -6.54 7.78 0.40
C ARG A 113 -7.68 7.23 -0.46
N TYR A 114 -8.23 8.06 -1.36
CA TYR A 114 -9.37 7.68 -2.21
C TYR A 114 -8.89 7.16 -3.55
N ALA A 115 -7.99 7.89 -4.22
CA ALA A 115 -7.43 7.51 -5.51
C ALA A 115 -6.72 6.14 -5.43
N GLY A 116 -5.95 5.89 -4.37
CA GLY A 116 -5.27 4.62 -4.17
C GLY A 116 -6.24 3.44 -4.06
N ARG A 117 -7.43 3.61 -3.47
CA ARG A 117 -8.43 2.54 -3.44
C ARG A 117 -9.03 2.26 -4.79
N VAL A 118 -9.30 3.31 -5.56
CA VAL A 118 -9.76 3.16 -6.94
C VAL A 118 -8.71 2.40 -7.74
N LEU A 119 -7.42 2.70 -7.56
CA LEU A 119 -6.34 1.96 -8.21
C LEU A 119 -6.29 0.49 -7.78
N VAL A 120 -6.50 0.17 -6.49
CA VAL A 120 -6.61 -1.24 -6.06
C VAL A 120 -7.75 -1.95 -6.80
N VAL A 121 -8.95 -1.35 -6.83
CA VAL A 121 -10.12 -1.96 -7.50
C VAL A 121 -9.87 -2.13 -9.00
N ALA A 122 -9.32 -1.10 -9.65
CA ALA A 122 -8.97 -1.17 -11.07
C ALA A 122 -7.92 -2.26 -11.34
N GLY A 123 -6.89 -2.38 -10.49
CA GLY A 123 -5.89 -3.44 -10.59
C GLY A 123 -6.50 -4.84 -10.45
N VAL A 124 -7.36 -5.05 -9.45
CA VAL A 124 -8.06 -6.32 -9.28
C VAL A 124 -8.93 -6.64 -10.51
N ALA A 125 -9.66 -5.66 -11.06
CA ALA A 125 -10.48 -5.87 -12.24
C ALA A 125 -9.65 -6.26 -13.48
N VAL A 126 -8.53 -5.57 -13.72
CA VAL A 126 -7.60 -5.90 -14.81
C VAL A 126 -7.01 -7.30 -14.60
N ASP A 127 -6.67 -7.66 -13.37
CA ASP A 127 -6.17 -9.00 -13.05
C ASP A 127 -7.22 -10.10 -13.32
N ILE A 128 -8.49 -9.88 -12.99
CA ILE A 128 -9.59 -10.80 -13.31
C ILE A 128 -9.73 -10.97 -14.83
N VAL A 129 -9.73 -9.87 -15.58
CA VAL A 129 -9.77 -9.92 -17.06
C VAL A 129 -8.58 -10.72 -17.59
N SER A 130 -7.39 -10.53 -17.02
CA SER A 130 -6.19 -11.26 -17.41
C SER A 130 -6.30 -12.77 -17.17
N ILE A 131 -7.02 -13.21 -16.13
CA ILE A 131 -7.25 -14.62 -15.84
C ILE A 131 -8.20 -15.22 -16.87
N VAL A 132 -9.30 -14.52 -17.18
CA VAL A 132 -10.32 -15.00 -18.14
C VAL A 132 -9.77 -15.13 -19.55
N GLN A 133 -8.88 -14.21 -19.95
CA GLN A 133 -8.29 -14.20 -21.29
C GLN A 133 -7.03 -15.07 -21.42
N ALA A 134 -6.53 -15.66 -20.32
CA ALA A 134 -5.31 -16.46 -20.37
C ALA A 134 -5.55 -17.86 -20.94
N ASN A 135 -4.60 -18.34 -21.75
CA ASN A 135 -4.61 -19.71 -22.28
C ASN A 135 -4.52 -20.78 -21.16
N LYS A 136 -3.85 -20.46 -20.04
CA LYS A 136 -3.80 -21.27 -18.82
C LYS A 136 -4.41 -20.46 -17.64
N PRO A 137 -5.75 -20.42 -17.47
CA PRO A 137 -6.39 -19.59 -16.45
C PRO A 137 -5.96 -19.90 -15.02
N LEU A 138 -5.78 -21.17 -14.65
CA LEU A 138 -5.37 -21.58 -13.30
C LEU A 138 -3.94 -21.17 -12.97
N ARG A 139 -3.04 -21.27 -13.95
CA ARG A 139 -1.68 -20.73 -13.83
C ARG A 139 -1.73 -19.23 -13.59
N ARG A 140 -2.48 -18.49 -14.43
CA ARG A 140 -2.57 -17.03 -14.30
C ARG A 140 -3.20 -16.60 -12.97
N ALA A 141 -4.23 -17.31 -12.51
CA ALA A 141 -4.85 -17.06 -11.21
C ALA A 141 -3.85 -17.25 -10.07
N SER A 142 -3.04 -18.31 -10.10
CA SER A 142 -1.96 -18.55 -9.13
C SER A 142 -0.95 -17.40 -9.12
N GLN A 143 -0.53 -16.93 -10.29
CA GLN A 143 0.38 -15.79 -10.43
C GLN A 143 -0.20 -14.49 -9.86
N VAL A 144 -1.48 -14.20 -10.10
CA VAL A 144 -2.17 -13.00 -9.61
C VAL A 144 -2.28 -13.03 -8.09
N VAL A 145 -2.75 -14.15 -7.52
CA VAL A 145 -2.90 -14.28 -6.05
C VAL A 145 -1.55 -14.18 -5.36
N ALA A 146 -0.53 -14.87 -5.89
CA ALA A 146 0.83 -14.74 -5.40
C ALA A 146 1.35 -13.30 -5.55
N GLY A 147 1.04 -12.64 -6.67
CA GLY A 147 1.38 -11.24 -6.91
C GLY A 147 0.78 -10.30 -5.86
N TRP A 148 -0.51 -10.44 -5.52
CA TRP A 148 -1.13 -9.63 -4.46
C TRP A 148 -0.49 -9.86 -3.09
N ALA A 149 -0.19 -11.13 -2.75
CA ALA A 149 0.46 -11.48 -1.50
C ALA A 149 1.90 -10.95 -1.42
N GLY A 150 2.67 -11.13 -2.51
CA GLY A 150 4.03 -10.62 -2.65
C GLY A 150 4.06 -9.10 -2.59
N ALA A 151 3.12 -8.43 -3.26
CA ALA A 151 2.99 -6.98 -3.21
C ALA A 151 2.68 -6.47 -1.80
N TRP A 152 1.80 -7.13 -1.07
CA TRP A 152 1.49 -6.75 0.32
C TRP A 152 2.70 -6.94 1.23
N ALA A 153 3.40 -8.07 1.11
CA ALA A 153 4.60 -8.37 1.89
C ALA A 153 5.73 -7.38 1.56
N GLY A 154 6.01 -7.18 0.28
CA GLY A 154 7.01 -6.23 -0.22
C GLY A 154 6.69 -4.80 0.21
N CYS A 155 5.42 -4.38 0.15
CA CYS A 155 5.00 -3.08 0.64
C CYS A 155 5.33 -2.88 2.11
N LYS A 156 5.07 -3.89 2.96
CA LYS A 156 5.40 -3.80 4.38
C LYS A 156 6.91 -3.76 4.64
N VAL A 157 7.69 -4.59 3.95
CA VAL A 157 9.13 -4.70 4.18
C VAL A 157 9.85 -3.44 3.70
N LEU A 158 9.70 -3.05 2.43
CA LEU A 158 10.35 -1.85 1.91
C LEU A 158 9.69 -0.56 2.40
N GLY A 159 8.39 -0.58 2.71
CA GLY A 159 7.73 0.54 3.37
C GLY A 159 8.25 0.75 4.80
N ALA A 160 8.49 -0.31 5.57
CA ALA A 160 9.13 -0.18 6.88
C ALA A 160 10.57 0.34 6.77
N GLY A 161 11.34 -0.16 5.79
CA GLY A 161 12.69 0.33 5.50
C GLY A 161 12.70 1.81 5.12
N GLY A 162 11.83 2.22 4.20
CA GLY A 162 11.68 3.61 3.78
C GLY A 162 11.20 4.52 4.91
N ALA A 163 10.29 4.03 5.76
CA ALA A 163 9.84 4.76 6.95
C ALA A 163 10.99 4.95 7.95
N ALA A 164 11.81 3.92 8.19
CA ALA A 164 12.97 4.00 9.06
C ALA A 164 13.98 5.04 8.57
N ILE A 165 14.34 5.00 7.27
CA ILE A 165 15.24 5.99 6.66
C ILE A 165 14.65 7.40 6.77
N GLY A 166 13.36 7.57 6.47
CA GLY A 166 12.68 8.86 6.53
C GLY A 166 12.54 9.44 7.94
N THR A 167 12.51 8.60 8.98
CA THR A 167 12.35 9.01 10.37
C THR A 167 13.52 9.84 10.88
N ALA A 168 14.73 9.62 10.37
CA ALA A 168 15.89 10.45 10.71
C ALA A 168 15.73 11.92 10.29
N ALA A 169 14.90 12.19 9.28
CA ALA A 169 14.67 13.55 8.79
C ALA A 169 13.52 14.26 9.51
N SER A 170 12.34 13.63 9.55
CA SER A 170 11.12 14.20 10.16
C SER A 170 9.94 13.22 10.07
N PRO A 171 8.82 13.47 10.79
CA PRO A 171 7.57 12.76 10.55
C PRO A 171 7.11 12.83 9.08
N VAL A 172 7.36 13.94 8.39
CA VAL A 172 7.13 14.06 6.95
C VAL A 172 7.98 13.04 6.17
N GLY A 173 9.27 12.95 6.50
CA GLY A 173 10.19 12.00 5.90
C GLY A 173 9.73 10.56 6.12
N THR A 174 9.30 10.20 7.34
CA THR A 174 8.74 8.88 7.65
C THR A 174 7.58 8.52 6.72
N ALA A 175 6.64 9.44 6.50
CA ALA A 175 5.47 9.19 5.65
C ALA A 175 5.85 9.02 4.18
N VAL A 176 6.66 9.94 3.65
CA VAL A 176 7.09 9.91 2.24
C VAL A 176 7.94 8.67 1.97
N GLY A 177 8.92 8.40 2.82
CA GLY A 177 9.78 7.23 2.72
C GLY A 177 8.99 5.93 2.84
N GLY A 178 8.05 5.86 3.79
CA GLY A 178 7.27 4.64 3.99
C GLY A 178 6.26 4.36 2.89
N ILE A 179 5.53 5.36 2.42
CA ILE A 179 4.60 5.20 1.28
C ILE A 179 5.38 4.90 0.00
N GLY A 180 6.47 5.63 -0.28
CA GLY A 180 7.32 5.39 -1.45
C GLY A 180 7.96 4.01 -1.44
N GLY A 181 8.54 3.60 -0.31
CA GLY A 181 9.08 2.26 -0.12
C GLY A 181 8.02 1.17 -0.26
N CYS A 182 6.80 1.41 0.23
CA CYS A 182 5.69 0.48 0.06
C CYS A 182 5.30 0.30 -1.41
N ILE A 183 5.27 1.37 -2.20
CA ILE A 183 4.96 1.28 -3.64
C ILE A 183 6.05 0.49 -4.38
N ILE A 184 7.33 0.81 -4.13
CA ILE A 184 8.46 0.11 -4.75
C ILE A 184 8.46 -1.37 -4.38
N GLY A 185 8.30 -1.68 -3.09
CA GLY A 185 8.23 -3.05 -2.61
C GLY A 185 6.98 -3.78 -3.07
N GLY A 186 5.87 -3.07 -3.23
CA GLY A 186 4.64 -3.57 -3.80
C GLY A 186 4.82 -4.03 -5.24
N LEU A 187 5.46 -3.20 -6.06
CA LEU A 187 5.73 -3.53 -7.46
C LEU A 187 6.68 -4.71 -7.57
N GLY A 188 7.84 -4.63 -6.90
CA GLY A 188 8.82 -5.72 -6.91
C GLY A 188 8.26 -7.03 -6.36
N GLY A 189 7.49 -6.94 -5.27
CA GLY A 189 6.82 -8.08 -4.64
C GLY A 189 5.75 -8.70 -5.53
N TYR A 190 4.96 -7.90 -6.25
CA TYR A 190 3.97 -8.41 -7.19
C TYR A 190 4.65 -9.24 -8.27
N TYR A 191 5.56 -8.62 -9.03
CA TYR A 191 6.16 -9.28 -10.19
C TYR A 191 7.06 -10.45 -9.80
N GLY A 192 7.81 -10.33 -8.69
CA GLY A 192 8.63 -11.41 -8.17
C GLY A 192 7.80 -12.62 -7.75
N ALA A 193 6.74 -12.42 -6.97
CA ALA A 193 5.89 -13.53 -6.52
C ALA A 193 5.06 -14.12 -7.67
N SER A 194 4.59 -13.31 -8.61
CA SER A 194 3.89 -13.79 -9.81
C SER A 194 4.80 -14.65 -10.70
N ALA A 195 6.07 -14.29 -10.87
CA ALA A 195 7.02 -15.08 -11.64
C ALA A 195 7.25 -16.45 -10.98
N LEU A 196 7.60 -16.44 -9.69
CA LEU A 196 7.83 -17.66 -8.90
C LEU A 196 6.61 -18.59 -8.89
N ALA A 197 5.40 -18.05 -8.72
CA ALA A 197 4.18 -18.86 -8.74
C ALA A 197 3.91 -19.47 -10.12
N GLY A 198 4.31 -18.79 -11.20
CA GLY A 198 4.24 -19.36 -12.55
C GLY A 198 5.15 -20.57 -12.69
N GLU A 199 6.41 -20.44 -12.24
CA GLU A 199 7.39 -21.54 -12.27
C GLU A 199 6.95 -22.73 -11.42
N VAL A 200 6.46 -22.47 -10.20
CA VAL A 200 5.95 -23.52 -9.30
C VAL A 200 4.73 -24.21 -9.90
N TYR A 201 3.83 -23.45 -10.54
CA TYR A 201 2.67 -24.03 -11.21
C TYR A 201 3.11 -24.94 -12.36
N ASP A 202 4.00 -24.47 -13.24
CA ASP A 202 4.45 -25.25 -14.40
C ASP A 202 5.17 -26.53 -13.95
N TRP A 203 6.02 -26.45 -12.92
CA TRP A 203 6.62 -27.64 -12.31
C TRP A 203 5.58 -28.63 -11.79
N ALA A 204 4.52 -28.15 -11.13
CA ALA A 204 3.46 -29.01 -10.62
C ALA A 204 2.64 -29.65 -11.74
N ASP A 205 2.29 -28.87 -12.78
CA ASP A 205 1.59 -29.29 -14.00
C ASP A 205 2.33 -30.47 -14.66
N ASP A 206 3.64 -30.35 -14.82
CA ASP A 206 4.48 -31.34 -15.51
C ASP A 206 4.73 -32.61 -14.67
N THR A 207 4.70 -32.53 -13.34
CA THR A 207 5.12 -33.63 -12.45
C THR A 207 3.96 -34.44 -11.88
N PHE A 208 2.79 -33.81 -11.66
CA PHE A 208 1.70 -34.44 -10.91
C PHE A 208 0.40 -34.61 -11.71
N PHE A 209 0.22 -33.90 -12.82
CA PHE A 209 -1.00 -33.98 -13.60
C PHE A 209 -0.79 -34.81 -14.86
N THR A 210 -1.32 -36.03 -14.87
CA THR A 210 -1.41 -36.82 -16.10
C THR A 210 -2.42 -36.17 -17.04
N PRO A 211 -2.08 -35.88 -18.31
CA PRO A 211 -3.05 -35.41 -19.27
C PRO A 211 -4.19 -36.43 -19.39
N LEU A 212 -5.45 -36.00 -19.24
CA LEU A 212 -6.59 -36.87 -19.50
C LEU A 212 -6.57 -37.29 -20.99
N PRO A 213 -6.94 -38.54 -21.31
CA PRO A 213 -7.11 -38.95 -22.70
C PRO A 213 -8.08 -37.99 -23.41
N GLN A 214 -7.63 -37.37 -24.49
CA GLN A 214 -8.51 -36.58 -25.34
C GLN A 214 -9.50 -37.52 -26.00
N VAL A 215 -10.75 -37.53 -25.53
CA VAL A 215 -11.84 -38.19 -26.25
C VAL A 215 -12.10 -37.35 -27.50
N ALA A 216 -12.00 -37.97 -28.68
CA ALA A 216 -12.33 -37.31 -29.94
C ALA A 216 -13.73 -36.70 -29.82
N GLN A 217 -13.86 -35.40 -30.10
CA GLN A 217 -15.17 -34.78 -30.15
C GLN A 217 -16.00 -35.43 -31.26
N PRO A 218 -17.30 -35.71 -31.03
CA PRO A 218 -18.19 -36.28 -32.04
C PRO A 218 -18.38 -35.36 -33.25
#